data_AF-A0AAD2YIB9-F1
#
_entry.id   AF-A0AAD2YIB9-F1
#
_cell.length_a   1.000
_cell.length_b   1.000
_cell.length_c   1.000
_cell.angle_alpha   90.00
_cell.angle_beta   90.00
_cell.angle_gamma   90.00
#
_symmetry.space_group_name_H-M   'P 1'
#
loop_
_entity.id
_entity.type
_entity.pdbx_description
1 polymer ?
#
loop_
_entity_poly.entity_id
_entity_poly.type
_entity_poly.pdbx_seq_one_letter_code
_entity_poly.pdbx_strand_id
1 'polypeptide(L)'
;MDNSFIIKLFLNGKDVTEQYSVINAKIYRACNKIDKATISISADIIDNSQFEIPDNKIFNPGTELKFQAGPTDKVSTLFEGCVTTHQLKINSEQQTLFVLECRGFAYPATFGRKNNVYENSKDDAVIKKILGQYGLSAKVDSTGIEIPQLVQYYCTDWDFVLTRAQNNGLVVITDGKQVKVCKPNVSASPVLTITYGDNLIAFDGSISASEQYTDTKACAWDVSRQQIIKATASKPSLNAQGDIAAKDLSGLANEVMLYQTNAPIGDASLHAWADAQALWSGLARFQGSITIYGNASIIPGCIIKLEGLSKHYSGNAFVQSVEHTLQGGEWKTQVYMGFNPVVITEEPDVVAPAASGFLPGIRGLQIGIVKKIGDNKDFENFILVDIPLLQCEKTEIWARPVSPYASNGVGMLFLPEVDDEVVLQFINEDPCHPVIIGSLYSRKRKTPVSLDPKNNLKTIVTKNQLKITLDDDKKIITIGTPGENTLILDDDKKQILLSDANKNKVCMDKNGIMVESGKDLIFKARGNVKTEGMGIESKSKQDTKINGLNIEVSAQMGVKVKGSATAEISASGQTVVKGGVVMIN
;
A
#
# COMPACT_ATOMS: atom_id res chain seq x y z
N MET A 1 -39.23 -10.33 41.04
CA MET A 1 -38.59 -9.00 41.09
C MET A 1 -39.55 -8.01 40.46
N ASP A 2 -39.66 -6.81 41.01
CA ASP A 2 -40.42 -5.73 40.39
C ASP A 2 -39.68 -5.35 39.10
N ASN A 3 -40.21 -5.78 37.96
CA ASN A 3 -39.62 -5.54 36.64
C ASN A 3 -40.11 -4.21 36.04
N SER A 4 -40.69 -3.32 36.85
CA SER A 4 -41.06 -1.99 36.39
C SER A 4 -39.82 -1.18 36.01
N PHE A 5 -39.89 -0.54 34.85
CA PHE A 5 -38.88 0.38 34.36
C PHE A 5 -39.58 1.59 33.77
N ILE A 6 -38.87 2.71 33.75
CA ILE A 6 -39.27 3.90 33.02
C ILE A 6 -38.34 4.09 31.84
N ILE A 7 -38.89 4.67 30.77
CA ILE A 7 -38.13 5.08 29.60
C ILE A 7 -38.06 6.60 29.57
N LYS A 8 -37.00 7.14 28.98
CA LYS A 8 -36.93 8.55 28.61
C LYS A 8 -36.43 8.71 27.19
N LEU A 9 -37.14 9.51 26.42
CA LEU A 9 -36.79 9.86 25.05
C LEU A 9 -36.45 11.34 24.97
N PHE A 10 -35.24 11.64 24.49
CA PHE A 10 -34.81 13.00 24.23
C PHE A 10 -34.52 13.18 22.75
N LEU A 11 -34.93 14.32 22.21
CA LEU A 11 -34.68 14.73 20.83
C LEU A 11 -34.05 16.13 20.86
N ASN A 12 -32.87 16.27 20.24
CA ASN A 12 -32.03 17.49 20.32
C ASN A 12 -31.88 18.04 21.75
N GLY A 13 -31.72 17.13 22.72
CA GLY A 13 -31.55 17.45 24.14
C GLY A 13 -32.84 17.79 24.91
N LYS A 14 -33.99 17.90 24.25
CA LYS A 14 -35.29 18.13 24.91
C LYS A 14 -35.95 16.81 25.29
N ASP A 15 -36.43 16.70 26.52
CA ASP A 15 -37.25 15.56 26.96
C ASP A 15 -38.62 15.61 26.28
N VAL A 16 -38.98 14.54 25.59
CA VAL A 16 -40.24 14.39 24.86
C VAL A 16 -41.02 13.14 25.29
N THR A 17 -40.64 12.54 26.41
CA THR A 17 -41.20 11.28 26.91
C THR A 17 -42.71 11.36 27.10
N GLU A 18 -43.21 12.46 27.65
CA GLU A 18 -44.66 12.67 27.87
C GLU A 18 -45.41 13.11 26.60
N GLN A 19 -44.69 13.55 25.56
CA GLN A 19 -45.27 14.02 24.30
C GLN A 19 -45.54 12.89 23.31
N TYR A 20 -44.76 11.79 23.39
CA TYR A 20 -44.82 10.71 22.40
C TYR A 20 -44.82 9.33 23.07
N SER A 21 -45.81 8.52 22.74
CA SER A 21 -45.95 7.16 23.26
C SER A 21 -45.02 6.18 22.53
N VAL A 22 -43.91 5.80 23.15
CA VAL A 22 -42.99 4.78 22.62
C VAL A 22 -43.57 3.39 22.87
N ILE A 23 -43.85 2.65 21.79
CA ILE A 23 -44.46 1.31 21.82
C ILE A 23 -43.40 0.21 21.88
N ASN A 24 -42.32 0.39 21.11
CA ASN A 24 -41.17 -0.51 21.18
C ASN A 24 -39.86 0.26 21.04
N ALA A 25 -38.83 -0.27 21.66
CA ALA A 25 -37.46 0.16 21.40
C ALA A 25 -36.56 -1.08 21.35
N LYS A 26 -35.73 -1.13 20.31
CA LYS A 26 -34.71 -2.16 20.11
C LYS A 26 -33.36 -1.46 19.93
N ILE A 27 -32.44 -1.68 20.86
CA ILE A 27 -31.12 -1.06 20.88
C ILE A 27 -30.07 -2.16 20.75
N TYR A 28 -29.19 -2.04 19.77
CA TYR A 28 -28.09 -2.97 19.55
C TYR A 28 -26.75 -2.23 19.63
N ARG A 29 -25.87 -2.71 20.48
CA ARG A 29 -24.50 -2.19 20.66
C ARG A 29 -23.51 -3.33 20.57
N ALA A 30 -22.38 -3.11 19.91
CA ALA A 30 -21.37 -4.16 19.75
C ALA A 30 -19.96 -3.60 19.59
N CYS A 31 -18.97 -4.38 20.04
CA CYS A 31 -17.58 -4.15 19.68
C CYS A 31 -17.43 -4.18 18.15
N ASN A 32 -16.64 -3.25 17.60
CA ASN A 32 -16.33 -3.13 16.18
C ASN A 32 -17.55 -2.83 15.27
N LYS A 33 -18.67 -2.39 15.84
CA LYS A 33 -19.85 -1.94 15.09
C LYS A 33 -20.32 -0.59 15.63
N ILE A 34 -21.11 0.09 14.82
CA ILE A 34 -21.77 1.34 15.20
C ILE A 34 -23.11 0.99 15.84
N ASP A 35 -23.35 1.55 17.03
CA ASP A 35 -24.60 1.37 17.76
C ASP A 35 -25.82 1.68 16.87
N LYS A 36 -26.86 0.84 16.98
CA LYS A 36 -28.14 1.01 16.29
C LYS A 36 -29.26 1.11 17.32
N ALA A 37 -30.23 1.97 17.09
CA ALA A 37 -31.53 1.89 17.74
C ALA A 37 -32.66 1.89 16.72
N THR A 38 -33.75 1.20 17.05
CA THR A 38 -35.03 1.26 16.36
C THR A 38 -36.09 1.58 17.40
N ILE A 39 -36.76 2.72 17.26
CA ILE A 39 -37.75 3.20 18.22
C ILE A 39 -39.05 3.38 17.48
N SER A 40 -40.10 2.68 17.90
CA SER A 40 -41.44 2.84 17.32
C SER A 40 -42.32 3.64 18.27
N ILE A 41 -42.94 4.68 17.72
CA ILE A 41 -43.85 5.58 18.40
C ILE A 41 -45.26 5.32 17.84
N SER A 42 -46.29 5.30 18.70
CA SER A 42 -47.68 5.28 18.22
C SER A 42 -47.99 6.60 17.53
N ALA A 43 -48.52 6.50 16.32
CA ALA A 43 -48.95 7.64 15.50
C ALA A 43 -50.40 7.44 15.04
N ASP A 44 -51.22 6.84 15.90
CA ASP A 44 -52.64 6.60 15.64
C ASP A 44 -53.39 7.93 15.48
N ILE A 45 -54.20 8.04 14.42
CA ILE A 45 -54.97 9.25 14.10
C ILE A 45 -56.32 9.16 14.82
N ILE A 46 -56.62 10.12 15.69
CA ILE A 46 -57.88 10.14 16.47
C ILE A 46 -58.99 10.91 15.72
N ASP A 47 -58.68 11.99 14.98
CA ASP A 47 -59.67 12.88 14.35
C ASP A 47 -59.39 13.22 12.87
N ASN A 48 -59.12 12.18 12.08
CA ASN A 48 -59.32 12.12 10.62
C ASN A 48 -58.76 13.27 9.73
N SER A 49 -57.61 13.89 10.03
CA SER A 49 -57.03 14.81 9.04
C SER A 49 -55.53 15.06 8.93
N GLN A 50 -54.63 14.74 9.87
CA GLN A 50 -53.17 14.97 9.64
C GLN A 50 -52.25 13.96 10.35
N PHE A 51 -51.11 13.64 9.72
CA PHE A 51 -50.04 12.82 10.29
C PHE A 51 -49.10 13.69 11.13
N GLU A 52 -49.59 14.24 12.25
CA GLU A 52 -48.83 15.22 13.05
C GLU A 52 -47.44 14.75 13.48
N ILE A 53 -47.29 13.48 13.89
CA ILE A 53 -46.01 12.91 14.31
C ILE A 53 -45.06 12.70 13.12
N PRO A 54 -45.46 12.00 12.03
CA PRO A 54 -44.62 11.87 10.84
C PRO A 54 -44.23 13.19 10.17
N ASP A 55 -45.11 14.19 10.20
CA ASP A 55 -44.88 15.51 9.59
C ASP A 55 -44.00 16.43 10.47
N ASN A 56 -43.71 16.02 11.72
CA ASN A 56 -42.96 16.85 12.63
C ASN A 56 -41.45 16.78 12.38
N LYS A 57 -40.85 17.94 12.09
CA LYS A 57 -39.43 18.06 11.71
C LYS A 57 -38.43 17.64 12.80
N ILE A 58 -38.86 17.55 14.06
CA ILE A 58 -38.07 17.02 15.19
C ILE A 58 -37.73 15.52 15.01
N PHE A 59 -38.36 14.82 14.06
CA PHE A 59 -38.00 13.44 13.72
C PHE A 59 -37.25 13.29 12.40
N ASN A 60 -36.91 14.40 11.74
CA ASN A 60 -36.19 14.33 10.47
C ASN A 60 -34.81 13.67 10.66
N PRO A 61 -34.30 12.97 9.63
CA PRO A 61 -32.93 12.49 9.62
C PRO A 61 -31.94 13.62 9.98
N GLY A 62 -30.98 13.30 10.84
CA GLY A 62 -30.02 14.25 11.42
C GLY A 62 -30.38 14.75 12.83
N THR A 63 -31.60 14.53 13.32
CA THR A 63 -31.98 14.87 14.70
C THR A 63 -31.19 14.00 15.69
N GLU A 64 -30.56 14.62 16.70
CA GLU A 64 -29.91 13.88 17.78
C GLU A 64 -30.98 13.21 18.65
N LEU A 65 -30.78 11.92 18.94
CA LEU A 65 -31.69 11.11 19.75
C LEU A 65 -30.92 10.47 20.89
N LYS A 66 -31.46 10.58 22.10
CA LYS A 66 -30.98 9.87 23.29
C LYS A 66 -32.12 9.07 23.90
N PHE A 67 -31.89 7.77 24.06
CA PHE A 67 -32.85 6.85 24.66
C PHE A 67 -32.29 6.32 25.98
N GLN A 68 -33.08 6.45 27.05
CA GLN A 68 -32.72 5.98 28.37
C GLN A 68 -33.78 5.00 28.89
N ALA A 69 -33.35 4.01 29.65
CA ALA A 69 -34.24 3.13 30.41
C ALA A 69 -33.59 2.72 31.73
N GLY A 70 -34.42 2.39 32.71
CA GLY A 70 -33.98 1.91 34.01
C GLY A 70 -35.10 1.90 35.04
N PRO A 71 -34.82 1.42 36.26
CA PRO A 71 -35.74 1.56 37.38
C PRO A 71 -36.00 3.04 37.70
N THR A 72 -37.11 3.31 38.39
CA THR A 72 -37.60 4.68 38.67
C THR A 72 -36.57 5.58 39.37
N ASP A 73 -35.69 5.00 40.20
CA ASP A 73 -34.65 5.69 40.94
C ASP A 73 -33.35 5.91 40.15
N LYS A 74 -33.12 5.14 39.06
CA LYS A 74 -31.89 5.19 38.28
C LYS A 74 -32.11 4.83 36.81
N VAL A 75 -32.28 5.86 35.98
CA VAL A 75 -32.37 5.71 34.52
C VAL A 75 -30.99 5.86 33.88
N SER A 76 -30.61 4.91 33.02
CA SER A 76 -29.32 4.90 32.32
C SER A 76 -29.52 5.12 30.82
N THR A 77 -28.55 5.77 30.18
CA THR A 77 -28.55 5.90 28.71
C THR A 77 -28.28 4.54 28.07
N LEU A 78 -29.20 4.08 27.23
CA LEU A 78 -29.02 2.88 26.42
C LEU A 78 -28.49 3.19 25.03
N PHE A 79 -28.85 4.36 24.48
CA PHE A 79 -28.44 4.78 23.15
C PHE A 79 -28.32 6.30 23.05
N GLU A 80 -27.33 6.76 22.30
CA GLU A 80 -27.18 8.15 21.88
C GLU A 80 -26.63 8.19 20.45
N GLY A 81 -27.27 8.96 19.58
CA GLY A 81 -26.90 9.02 18.17
C GLY A 81 -27.81 9.97 17.40
N CYS A 82 -27.99 9.71 16.11
CA CYS A 82 -28.88 10.49 15.26
C CYS A 82 -29.91 9.61 14.54
N VAL A 83 -31.08 10.19 14.27
CA VAL A 83 -32.08 9.58 13.37
C VAL A 83 -31.50 9.53 11.97
N THR A 84 -31.53 8.37 11.32
CA THR A 84 -31.06 8.17 9.95
C THR A 84 -32.22 7.90 8.99
N THR A 85 -33.25 7.23 9.49
CA THR A 85 -34.44 6.87 8.73
C THR A 85 -35.65 7.03 9.61
N HIS A 86 -36.74 7.53 9.03
CA HIS A 86 -38.07 7.43 9.61
C HIS A 86 -38.98 6.64 8.67
N GLN A 87 -39.87 5.82 9.22
CA GLN A 87 -40.76 4.97 8.47
C GLN A 87 -42.16 5.03 9.09
N LEU A 88 -43.17 5.33 8.27
CA LEU A 88 -44.58 5.18 8.63
C LEU A 88 -45.03 3.75 8.30
N LYS A 89 -45.52 3.02 9.30
CA LYS A 89 -46.11 1.68 9.14
C LYS A 89 -47.58 1.73 9.54
N ILE A 90 -48.46 1.33 8.64
CA ILE A 90 -49.89 1.14 8.89
C ILE A 90 -50.17 -0.34 8.65
N ASN A 91 -50.64 -1.05 9.68
CA ASN A 91 -50.95 -2.48 9.57
C ASN A 91 -52.39 -2.71 9.05
N SER A 92 -52.77 -3.97 8.81
CA SER A 92 -54.12 -4.34 8.36
C SER A 92 -55.22 -4.00 9.36
N GLU A 93 -54.85 -3.72 10.62
CA GLU A 93 -55.74 -3.32 11.71
C GLU A 93 -55.81 -1.80 11.87
N GLN A 94 -55.28 -1.03 10.90
CA GLN A 94 -55.20 0.46 10.91
C GLN A 94 -54.36 1.05 12.05
N GLN A 95 -53.59 0.22 12.76
CA GLN A 95 -52.65 0.69 13.76
C GLN A 95 -51.47 1.36 13.06
N THR A 96 -51.17 2.59 13.48
CA THR A 96 -50.17 3.43 12.84
C THR A 96 -48.96 3.56 13.76
N LEU A 97 -47.81 3.07 13.29
CA LEU A 97 -46.52 3.15 13.97
C LEU A 97 -45.57 4.02 13.17
N PHE A 98 -44.93 4.96 13.86
CA PHE A 98 -43.84 5.75 13.32
C PHE A 98 -42.52 5.22 13.87
N VAL A 99 -41.72 4.62 12.98
CA VAL A 99 -40.50 3.90 13.32
C VAL A 99 -39.29 4.75 12.97
N LEU A 100 -38.46 5.05 13.96
CA LEU A 100 -37.20 5.75 13.82
C LEU A 100 -36.07 4.73 13.83
N GLU A 101 -35.30 4.66 12.74
CA GLU A 101 -34.00 4.02 12.75
C GLU A 101 -32.92 5.05 13.07
N CYS A 102 -32.08 4.72 14.04
CA CYS A 102 -31.03 5.59 14.53
C CYS A 102 -29.68 4.88 14.48
N ARG A 103 -28.62 5.67 14.29
CA ARG A 103 -27.22 5.21 14.33
C ARG A 103 -26.40 6.09 15.26
N GLY A 104 -25.41 5.49 15.93
CA GLY A 104 -24.47 6.24 16.76
C GLY A 104 -23.71 7.31 15.96
N PHE A 105 -23.12 8.29 16.66
CA PHE A 105 -22.47 9.45 16.00
C PHE A 105 -21.28 9.11 15.10
N ALA A 106 -20.72 7.91 15.20
CA ALA A 106 -19.68 7.45 14.27
C ALA A 106 -20.20 7.08 12.87
N TYR A 107 -21.52 7.03 12.66
CA TYR A 107 -22.14 6.59 11.40
C TYR A 107 -21.63 7.31 10.14
N PRO A 108 -21.38 8.64 10.16
CA PRO A 108 -20.84 9.33 8.99
C PRO A 108 -19.46 8.82 8.53
N ALA A 109 -18.67 8.18 9.41
CA ALA A 109 -17.38 7.58 9.05
C ALA A 109 -17.50 6.36 8.13
N THR A 110 -18.71 5.81 7.98
CA THR A 110 -19.01 4.73 7.03
C THR A 110 -19.34 5.24 5.61
N PHE A 111 -19.40 6.56 5.42
CA PHE A 111 -19.82 7.15 4.16
C PHE A 111 -18.64 7.55 3.28
N GLY A 112 -18.75 7.16 2.01
CA GLY A 112 -17.77 7.51 0.98
C GLY A 112 -16.46 6.74 1.16
N ARG A 113 -15.85 6.38 0.03
CA ARG A 113 -14.52 5.78 0.02
C ARG A 113 -13.49 6.91 0.01
N LYS A 114 -12.47 6.77 0.83
CA LYS A 114 -11.40 7.75 1.05
C LYS A 114 -10.06 7.16 0.66
N ASN A 115 -9.14 8.06 0.36
CA ASN A 115 -7.73 7.75 0.19
C ASN A 115 -6.93 8.71 1.06
N ASN A 116 -5.84 8.26 1.68
CA ASN A 116 -4.92 9.11 2.44
C ASN A 116 -3.55 8.45 2.51
N VAL A 117 -2.50 9.27 2.60
CA VAL A 117 -1.12 8.82 2.85
C VAL A 117 -0.67 9.40 4.19
N TYR A 118 -0.24 8.52 5.10
CA TYR A 118 0.29 8.86 6.41
C TYR A 118 1.76 8.44 6.47
N GLU A 119 2.67 9.40 6.60
CA GLU A 119 4.10 9.14 6.72
C GLU A 119 4.51 9.11 8.19
N ASN A 120 5.47 8.24 8.53
CA ASN A 120 6.07 8.13 9.87
C ASN A 120 5.02 8.21 10.98
N SER A 121 3.98 7.38 10.85
CA SER A 121 2.76 7.49 11.64
C SER A 121 2.51 6.20 12.41
N LYS A 122 1.94 6.35 13.61
CA LYS A 122 1.47 5.22 14.43
C LYS A 122 -0.02 5.01 14.22
N ASP A 123 -0.45 3.75 14.28
CA ASP A 123 -1.87 3.40 14.14
C ASP A 123 -2.78 4.14 15.14
N ASP A 124 -2.35 4.29 16.40
CA ASP A 124 -3.15 4.99 17.41
C ASP A 124 -3.32 6.48 17.10
N ALA A 125 -2.29 7.13 16.53
CA ALA A 125 -2.34 8.52 16.12
C ALA A 125 -3.25 8.72 14.90
N VAL A 126 -3.17 7.82 13.91
CA VAL A 126 -4.01 7.85 12.70
C VAL A 126 -5.48 7.62 13.06
N ILE A 127 -5.78 6.62 13.91
CA ILE A 127 -7.15 6.35 14.37
C ILE A 127 -7.73 7.57 15.12
N LYS A 128 -6.97 8.20 16.02
CA LYS A 128 -7.39 9.44 16.71
C LYS A 128 -7.70 10.55 15.70
N LYS A 129 -6.81 10.75 14.72
CA LYS A 129 -6.97 11.79 13.68
C LYS A 129 -8.25 11.56 12.87
N ILE A 130 -8.51 10.34 12.43
CA ILE A 130 -9.69 10.01 11.61
C ILE A 130 -10.97 10.22 12.42
N LEU A 131 -11.08 9.61 13.61
CA LEU A 131 -12.29 9.72 14.43
C LEU A 131 -12.58 11.18 14.84
N GLY A 132 -11.54 11.98 15.10
CA GLY A 132 -11.67 13.40 15.44
C GLY A 132 -12.31 14.25 14.34
N GLN A 133 -12.17 13.88 13.06
CA GLN A 133 -12.80 14.59 11.92
C GLN A 133 -14.34 14.55 11.99
N TYR A 134 -14.88 13.55 12.67
CA TYR A 134 -16.33 13.34 12.86
C TYR A 134 -16.85 13.95 14.17
N GLY A 135 -16.05 14.76 14.87
CA GLY A 135 -16.41 15.36 16.15
C GLY A 135 -16.43 14.37 17.32
N LEU A 136 -15.78 13.20 17.16
CA LEU A 136 -15.72 12.16 18.18
C LEU A 136 -14.51 12.34 19.10
N SER A 137 -14.72 12.10 20.39
CA SER A 137 -13.66 12.05 21.39
C SER A 137 -13.09 10.64 21.49
N ALA A 138 -12.00 10.37 20.78
CA ALA A 138 -11.37 9.05 20.74
C ALA A 138 -10.32 8.84 21.86
N LYS A 139 -10.49 7.79 22.67
CA LYS A 139 -9.49 7.26 23.61
C LYS A 139 -8.90 5.98 23.02
N VAL A 140 -7.67 6.05 22.52
CA VAL A 140 -7.01 4.93 21.82
C VAL A 140 -5.77 4.50 22.59
N ASP A 141 -5.67 3.21 22.90
CA ASP A 141 -4.47 2.59 23.49
C ASP A 141 -3.28 2.73 22.53
N SER A 142 -2.07 2.95 23.08
CA SER A 142 -0.87 3.11 22.27
C SER A 142 -0.50 1.82 21.54
N THR A 143 -0.29 1.89 20.23
CA THR A 143 0.22 0.77 19.42
C THR A 143 1.74 0.71 19.39
N GLY A 144 2.42 1.85 19.60
CA GLY A 144 3.87 1.92 19.81
C GLY A 144 4.74 1.81 18.55
N ILE A 145 4.22 1.22 17.47
CA ILE A 145 4.93 0.99 16.21
C ILE A 145 4.75 2.16 15.26
N GLU A 146 5.85 2.73 14.78
CA GLU A 146 5.87 3.76 13.74
C GLU A 146 5.98 3.11 12.36
N ILE A 147 5.07 3.46 11.46
CA ILE A 147 5.00 2.94 10.10
C ILE A 147 5.52 4.03 9.15
N PRO A 148 6.59 3.80 8.38
CA PRO A 148 7.19 4.83 7.51
C PRO A 148 6.20 5.37 6.47
N GLN A 149 5.38 4.50 5.90
CA GLN A 149 4.38 4.84 4.90
C GLN A 149 3.15 3.95 5.09
N LEU A 150 2.04 4.55 5.52
CA LEU A 150 0.75 3.90 5.66
C LEU A 150 -0.25 4.54 4.70
N VAL A 151 -0.91 3.72 3.89
CA VAL A 151 -1.84 4.20 2.87
C VAL A 151 -3.25 3.69 3.15
N GLN A 152 -4.20 4.60 3.27
CA GLN A 152 -5.63 4.31 3.18
C GLN A 152 -6.01 4.35 1.71
N TYR A 153 -6.54 3.26 1.16
CA TYR A 153 -6.92 3.17 -0.24
C TYR A 153 -8.38 2.75 -0.42
N TYR A 154 -9.15 3.63 -1.06
CA TYR A 154 -10.52 3.44 -1.55
C TYR A 154 -11.45 2.68 -0.59
N CYS A 155 -11.36 2.98 0.71
CA CYS A 155 -12.15 2.38 1.78
C CYS A 155 -12.77 3.46 2.67
N THR A 156 -13.79 3.11 3.44
CA THR A 156 -14.38 4.08 4.38
C THR A 156 -13.41 4.33 5.54
N ASP A 157 -13.53 5.50 6.18
CA ASP A 157 -12.73 5.82 7.36
C ASP A 157 -13.00 4.84 8.51
N TRP A 158 -14.25 4.40 8.65
CA TRP A 158 -14.64 3.39 9.63
C TRP A 158 -13.97 2.04 9.37
N ASP A 159 -14.00 1.53 8.13
CA ASP A 159 -13.38 0.25 7.80
C ASP A 159 -11.86 0.30 8.00
N PHE A 160 -11.22 1.40 7.61
CA PHE A 160 -9.80 1.60 7.84
C PHE A 160 -9.44 1.62 9.33
N VAL A 161 -10.22 2.35 10.15
CA VAL A 161 -10.05 2.36 11.62
C VAL A 161 -10.20 0.96 12.21
N LEU A 162 -11.22 0.20 11.79
CA LEU A 162 -11.42 -1.18 12.27
C LEU A 162 -10.23 -2.07 11.92
N THR A 163 -9.75 -2.05 10.67
CA THR A 163 -8.62 -2.88 10.26
C THR A 163 -7.35 -2.53 11.04
N ARG A 164 -7.04 -1.23 11.21
CA ARG A 164 -5.86 -0.81 11.97
C ARG A 164 -5.97 -1.15 13.46
N ALA A 165 -7.16 -1.03 14.05
CA ALA A 165 -7.41 -1.44 15.43
C ALA A 165 -7.26 -2.97 15.61
N GLN A 166 -7.88 -3.76 14.72
CA GLN A 166 -7.89 -5.22 14.81
C GLN A 166 -6.48 -5.81 14.64
N ASN A 167 -5.64 -5.27 13.76
CA ASN A 167 -4.24 -5.71 13.61
C ASN A 167 -3.38 -5.51 14.86
N ASN A 168 -3.82 -4.62 15.76
CA ASN A 168 -3.13 -4.35 17.02
C ASN A 168 -3.83 -5.04 18.22
N GLY A 169 -4.79 -5.92 17.97
CA GLY A 169 -5.55 -6.60 19.03
C GLY A 169 -6.50 -5.66 19.79
N LEU A 170 -6.93 -4.56 19.17
CA LEU A 170 -7.81 -3.56 19.77
C LEU A 170 -9.25 -3.73 19.27
N VAL A 171 -10.21 -3.42 20.15
CA VAL A 171 -11.64 -3.32 19.81
C VAL A 171 -12.06 -1.85 19.79
N VAL A 172 -12.97 -1.51 18.88
CA VAL A 172 -13.58 -0.18 18.77
C VAL A 172 -14.96 -0.21 19.40
N ILE A 173 -15.20 0.59 20.43
CA ILE A 173 -16.47 0.67 21.16
C ILE A 173 -16.98 2.11 21.13
N THR A 174 -18.20 2.30 20.63
CA THR A 174 -18.87 3.61 20.61
C THR A 174 -19.71 3.81 21.86
N ASP A 175 -19.67 5.02 22.40
CA ASP A 175 -20.52 5.44 23.52
C ASP A 175 -20.88 6.92 23.37
N GLY A 176 -22.00 7.18 22.69
CA GLY A 176 -22.36 8.53 22.26
C GLY A 176 -21.24 9.16 21.43
N LYS A 177 -20.78 10.36 21.82
CA LYS A 177 -19.68 11.08 21.16
C LYS A 177 -18.29 10.59 21.57
N GLN A 178 -18.19 9.63 22.50
CA GLN A 178 -16.91 9.00 22.88
C GLN A 178 -16.69 7.71 22.09
N VAL A 179 -15.44 7.47 21.70
CA VAL A 179 -15.03 6.20 21.09
C VAL A 179 -13.83 5.67 21.87
N LYS A 180 -13.91 4.43 22.34
CA LYS A 180 -12.80 3.74 22.99
C LYS A 180 -12.22 2.72 22.03
N VAL A 181 -10.92 2.80 21.77
CA VAL A 181 -10.17 1.84 20.95
C VAL A 181 -9.10 1.22 21.83
N CYS A 182 -9.38 0.05 22.39
CA CYS A 182 -8.55 -0.51 23.46
C CYS A 182 -8.42 -2.02 23.38
N LYS A 183 -7.44 -2.59 24.09
CA LYS A 183 -7.37 -4.05 24.25
C LYS A 183 -8.61 -4.56 25.01
N PRO A 184 -9.16 -5.74 24.65
CA PRO A 184 -10.18 -6.41 25.44
C PRO A 184 -9.72 -6.61 26.89
N ASN A 185 -10.40 -5.97 27.86
CA ASN A 185 -10.07 -6.14 29.28
C ASN A 185 -10.74 -7.39 29.85
N VAL A 186 -10.18 -8.55 29.48
CA VAL A 186 -10.71 -9.87 29.83
C VAL A 186 -10.61 -10.23 31.32
N SER A 187 -9.88 -9.44 32.10
CA SER A 187 -9.66 -9.62 33.54
C SER A 187 -10.41 -8.59 34.40
N ALA A 188 -11.27 -7.77 33.79
CA ALA A 188 -12.09 -6.82 34.53
C ALA A 188 -13.03 -7.53 35.52
N SER A 189 -13.38 -6.84 36.61
CA SER A 189 -14.42 -7.32 37.51
C SER A 189 -15.77 -7.42 36.78
N PRO A 190 -16.55 -8.50 36.98
CA PRO A 190 -17.86 -8.62 36.38
C PRO A 190 -18.79 -7.47 36.77
N VAL A 191 -19.49 -6.90 35.79
CA VAL A 191 -20.49 -5.83 36.04
C VAL A 191 -21.81 -6.38 36.58
N LEU A 192 -22.06 -7.67 36.38
CA LEU A 192 -23.24 -8.40 36.85
C LEU A 192 -22.93 -9.89 36.98
N THR A 193 -23.52 -10.54 38.00
CA THR A 193 -23.61 -11.99 38.11
C THR A 193 -24.97 -12.45 37.61
N ILE A 194 -24.97 -13.39 36.66
CA ILE A 194 -26.14 -13.99 36.04
C ILE A 194 -26.18 -15.47 36.45
N THR A 195 -27.22 -15.86 37.15
CA THR A 195 -27.34 -17.17 37.81
C THR A 195 -28.54 -17.94 37.27
N TYR A 196 -28.31 -19.18 36.84
CA TYR A 196 -29.38 -20.10 36.46
C TYR A 196 -30.31 -20.39 37.64
N GLY A 197 -31.61 -20.23 37.42
CA GLY A 197 -32.63 -20.36 38.47
C GLY A 197 -32.90 -19.08 39.28
N ASP A 198 -32.22 -17.97 38.97
CA ASP A 198 -32.48 -16.65 39.59
C ASP A 198 -32.84 -15.59 38.54
N ASN A 199 -31.85 -15.01 37.86
CA ASN A 199 -32.04 -13.88 36.96
C ASN A 199 -31.75 -14.20 35.47
N LEU A 200 -31.38 -15.45 35.18
CA LEU A 200 -31.21 -15.97 33.82
C LEU A 200 -32.57 -16.40 33.23
N ILE A 201 -32.95 -15.84 32.08
CA ILE A 201 -34.17 -16.22 31.33
C ILE A 201 -33.87 -17.32 30.31
N ALA A 202 -32.84 -17.12 29.49
CA ALA A 202 -32.46 -18.07 28.45
C ALA A 202 -30.95 -18.07 28.22
N PHE A 203 -30.39 -19.23 27.90
CA PHE A 203 -28.99 -19.42 27.57
C PHE A 203 -28.87 -20.36 26.38
N ASP A 204 -28.13 -19.92 25.37
CA ASP A 204 -27.70 -20.74 24.24
C ASP A 204 -26.20 -20.48 24.04
N GLY A 205 -25.36 -21.49 24.27
CA GLY A 205 -23.92 -21.32 24.25
C GLY A 205 -23.20 -22.54 23.73
N SER A 206 -22.11 -22.30 23.01
CA SER A 206 -21.25 -23.30 22.40
C SER A 206 -19.79 -23.08 22.78
N ILE A 207 -19.03 -24.18 22.75
CA ILE A 207 -17.57 -24.19 22.85
C ILE A 207 -17.04 -24.76 21.55
N SER A 208 -16.13 -24.04 20.90
CA SER A 208 -15.56 -24.44 19.60
C SER A 208 -14.05 -24.60 19.65
N ALA A 209 -13.57 -25.69 19.06
CA ALA A 209 -12.16 -25.94 18.78
C ALA A 209 -11.77 -25.54 17.34
N SER A 210 -12.73 -25.20 16.48
CA SER A 210 -12.51 -25.03 15.02
C SER A 210 -11.45 -23.99 14.67
N GLU A 211 -11.31 -22.98 15.52
CA GLU A 211 -10.42 -21.83 15.31
C GLU A 211 -9.30 -21.80 16.35
N GLN A 212 -9.02 -22.92 17.02
CA GLN A 212 -8.03 -23.02 18.09
C GLN A 212 -6.75 -23.70 17.58
N TYR A 213 -5.66 -22.97 17.65
CA TYR A 213 -4.36 -23.42 17.16
C TYR A 213 -3.35 -23.55 18.30
N THR A 214 -2.41 -24.48 18.14
CA THR A 214 -1.35 -24.72 19.14
C THR A 214 -0.39 -23.53 19.24
N ASP A 215 -0.13 -22.90 18.10
CA ASP A 215 0.61 -21.65 17.95
C ASP A 215 -0.04 -20.84 16.83
N THR A 216 0.12 -19.52 16.92
CA THR A 216 -0.16 -18.60 15.81
C THR A 216 1.13 -17.94 15.40
N LYS A 217 1.46 -17.99 14.11
CA LYS A 217 2.68 -17.45 13.54
C LYS A 217 2.34 -16.53 12.38
N ALA A 218 3.21 -15.56 12.14
CA ALA A 218 3.16 -14.73 10.96
C ALA A 218 4.53 -14.72 10.27
N CYS A 219 4.57 -14.67 8.94
CA CYS A 219 5.81 -14.49 8.20
C CYS A 219 5.72 -13.42 7.11
N ALA A 220 6.84 -12.78 6.85
CA ALA A 220 6.98 -11.77 5.81
C ALA A 220 8.34 -11.83 5.14
N TRP A 221 8.46 -11.26 3.94
CA TRP A 221 9.73 -11.05 3.26
C TRP A 221 10.42 -9.78 3.77
N ASP A 222 11.60 -9.92 4.38
CA ASP A 222 12.44 -8.78 4.77
C ASP A 222 13.32 -8.39 3.58
N VAL A 223 13.04 -7.23 2.98
CA VAL A 223 13.76 -6.73 1.79
C VAL A 223 15.22 -6.41 2.11
N SER A 224 15.50 -5.92 3.31
CA SER A 224 16.85 -5.51 3.73
C SER A 224 17.74 -6.72 4.00
N ARG A 225 17.19 -7.75 4.66
CA ARG A 225 17.91 -9.00 4.98
C ARG A 225 17.81 -10.06 3.87
N GLN A 226 16.92 -9.88 2.88
CA GLN A 226 16.61 -10.85 1.82
C GLN A 226 16.28 -12.25 2.33
N GLN A 227 15.45 -12.33 3.37
CA GLN A 227 15.04 -13.59 3.98
C GLN A 227 13.62 -13.49 4.52
N ILE A 228 13.02 -14.65 4.80
CA ILE A 228 11.74 -14.72 5.51
C ILE A 228 11.99 -14.42 6.99
N ILE A 229 11.35 -13.38 7.50
CA ILE A 229 11.21 -13.14 8.94
C ILE A 229 9.94 -13.83 9.44
N LYS A 230 9.99 -14.32 10.68
CA LYS A 230 8.89 -15.03 11.33
C LYS A 230 8.65 -14.46 12.71
N ALA A 231 7.39 -14.26 13.03
CA ALA A 231 6.93 -13.95 14.38
C ALA A 231 6.08 -15.12 14.89
N THR A 232 6.26 -15.46 16.16
CA THR A 232 5.34 -16.33 16.90
C THR A 232 4.57 -15.46 17.88
N ALA A 233 3.25 -15.64 17.92
CA ALA A 233 2.39 -14.91 18.83
C ALA A 233 2.74 -15.21 20.30
N SER A 234 2.69 -14.18 21.12
CA SER A 234 2.65 -14.30 22.57
C SER A 234 1.34 -14.94 23.00
N LYS A 235 1.37 -15.71 24.09
CA LYS A 235 0.16 -16.30 24.64
C LYS A 235 -0.84 -15.20 25.04
N PRO A 236 -2.05 -15.17 24.46
CA PRO A 236 -3.02 -14.12 24.75
C PRO A 236 -3.57 -14.26 26.18
N SER A 237 -3.89 -13.12 26.80
CA SER A 237 -4.71 -13.10 28.01
C SER A 237 -6.17 -13.36 27.63
N LEU A 238 -6.84 -14.25 28.37
CA LEU A 238 -8.18 -14.74 28.05
C LEU A 238 -9.09 -14.68 29.28
N ASN A 239 -10.39 -14.57 29.04
CA ASN A 239 -11.38 -14.53 30.12
C ASN A 239 -11.49 -15.89 30.83
N ALA A 240 -11.71 -15.85 32.14
CA ALA A 240 -11.80 -17.03 33.00
C ALA A 240 -13.21 -17.67 32.90
N GLN A 241 -13.52 -18.27 31.76
CA GLN A 241 -14.78 -18.95 31.48
C GLN A 241 -14.54 -20.44 31.21
N GLY A 242 -15.39 -21.28 31.79
CA GLY A 242 -15.35 -22.73 31.65
C GLY A 242 -14.17 -23.40 32.36
N ASP A 243 -14.18 -24.73 32.36
CA ASP A 243 -13.12 -25.59 32.90
C ASP A 243 -12.20 -26.18 31.82
N ILE A 244 -12.51 -25.96 30.54
CA ILE A 244 -11.69 -26.44 29.41
C ILE A 244 -10.63 -25.39 29.09
N ALA A 245 -9.35 -25.77 29.21
CA ALA A 245 -8.26 -24.84 28.89
C ALA A 245 -8.12 -24.67 27.38
N ALA A 246 -7.71 -23.48 26.93
CA ALA A 246 -7.50 -23.19 25.51
C ALA A 246 -6.55 -24.20 24.82
N LYS A 247 -5.53 -24.67 25.55
CA LYS A 247 -4.57 -25.67 25.07
C LYS A 247 -5.21 -27.03 24.73
N ASP A 248 -6.28 -27.40 25.44
CA ASP A 248 -6.95 -28.69 25.27
C ASP A 248 -7.82 -28.66 24.01
N LEU A 249 -8.38 -27.49 23.68
CA LEU A 249 -9.12 -27.25 22.44
C LEU A 249 -8.19 -27.21 21.23
N SER A 250 -7.05 -26.53 21.33
CA SER A 250 -6.06 -26.51 20.23
C SER A 250 -5.43 -27.87 19.94
N GLY A 251 -5.42 -28.77 20.92
CA GLY A 251 -4.87 -30.12 20.77
C GLY A 251 -5.66 -31.02 19.81
N LEU A 252 -6.91 -30.65 19.48
CA LEU A 252 -7.74 -31.44 18.55
C LEU A 252 -7.24 -31.36 17.11
N ALA A 253 -6.85 -30.16 16.66
CA ALA A 253 -6.23 -29.95 15.35
C ALA A 253 -4.72 -30.26 15.41
N ASN A 254 -4.05 -29.92 16.52
CA ASN A 254 -2.60 -29.97 16.65
C ASN A 254 -1.86 -29.22 15.52
N GLU A 255 -2.48 -28.15 15.04
CA GLU A 255 -1.98 -27.34 13.93
C GLU A 255 -1.44 -26.00 14.42
N VAL A 256 -0.52 -25.45 13.62
CA VAL A 256 0.02 -24.10 13.80
C VAL A 256 -0.57 -23.21 12.71
N MET A 257 -1.29 -22.17 13.10
CA MET A 257 -1.81 -21.22 12.12
C MET A 257 -0.68 -20.31 11.64
N LEU A 258 -0.43 -20.28 10.33
CA LEU A 258 0.56 -19.41 9.72
C LEU A 258 -0.11 -18.36 8.84
N TYR A 259 -0.06 -17.11 9.29
CA TYR A 259 -0.36 -15.94 8.49
C TYR A 259 0.87 -15.56 7.65
N GLN A 260 0.69 -15.15 6.40
CA GLN A 260 1.80 -14.80 5.52
C GLN A 260 1.49 -13.58 4.67
N THR A 261 2.50 -12.74 4.44
CA THR A 261 2.43 -11.61 3.52
C THR A 261 3.72 -11.48 2.74
N ASN A 262 3.64 -11.15 1.45
CA ASN A 262 4.83 -10.82 0.66
C ASN A 262 5.24 -9.35 0.81
N ALA A 263 4.40 -8.53 1.46
CA ALA A 263 4.70 -7.14 1.76
C ALA A 263 5.81 -7.04 2.82
N PRO A 264 6.80 -6.13 2.64
CA PRO A 264 7.89 -5.95 3.60
C PRO A 264 7.41 -5.17 4.82
N ILE A 265 6.79 -5.90 5.76
CA ILE A 265 6.45 -5.39 7.09
C ILE A 265 7.57 -5.73 8.08
N GLY A 266 7.84 -4.84 9.04
CA GLY A 266 8.90 -5.02 10.03
C GLY A 266 8.55 -6.04 11.13
N ASP A 267 9.58 -6.54 11.83
CA ASP A 267 9.47 -7.55 12.90
C ASP A 267 8.39 -7.19 13.96
N ALA A 268 8.33 -5.93 14.39
CA ALA A 268 7.37 -5.46 15.40
C ALA A 268 5.92 -5.50 14.90
N SER A 269 5.66 -5.06 13.66
CA SER A 269 4.33 -5.12 13.04
C SER A 269 3.87 -6.56 12.83
N LEU A 270 4.81 -7.43 12.43
CA LEU A 270 4.55 -8.86 12.23
C LEU A 270 4.17 -9.56 13.55
N HIS A 271 4.87 -9.25 14.64
CA HIS A 271 4.53 -9.76 15.97
C HIS A 271 3.19 -9.23 16.48
N ALA A 272 2.91 -7.93 16.33
CA ALA A 272 1.63 -7.36 16.75
C ALA A 272 0.45 -8.01 16.01
N TRP A 273 0.60 -8.28 14.71
CA TRP A 273 -0.40 -8.98 13.92
C TRP A 273 -0.61 -10.42 14.40
N ALA A 274 0.47 -11.18 14.64
CA ALA A 274 0.36 -12.54 15.18
C ALA A 274 -0.32 -12.57 16.57
N ASP A 275 0.05 -11.65 17.46
CA ASP A 275 -0.56 -11.51 18.80
C ASP A 275 -2.06 -11.21 18.70
N ALA A 276 -2.45 -10.34 17.77
CA ALA A 276 -3.84 -10.00 17.53
C ALA A 276 -4.65 -11.21 17.06
N GLN A 277 -4.12 -11.97 16.10
CA GLN A 277 -4.79 -13.17 15.58
C GLN A 277 -4.94 -14.26 16.65
N ALA A 278 -3.91 -14.48 17.47
CA ALA A 278 -3.99 -15.40 18.60
C ALA A 278 -5.06 -14.96 19.62
N LEU A 279 -5.18 -13.65 19.89
CA LEU A 279 -6.20 -13.10 20.77
C LEU A 279 -7.61 -13.34 20.22
N TRP A 280 -7.86 -13.06 18.93
CA TRP A 280 -9.17 -13.24 18.31
C TRP A 280 -9.59 -14.70 18.26
N SER A 281 -8.69 -15.59 17.85
CA SER A 281 -8.84 -17.04 17.96
C SER A 281 -9.22 -17.44 19.39
N GLY A 282 -8.45 -17.00 20.39
CA GLY A 282 -8.73 -17.33 21.78
C GLY A 282 -10.11 -16.84 22.27
N LEU A 283 -10.50 -15.62 21.92
CA LEU A 283 -11.81 -15.07 22.33
C LEU A 283 -13.00 -15.71 21.60
N ALA A 284 -12.76 -16.46 20.52
CA ALA A 284 -13.80 -17.19 19.77
C ALA A 284 -14.16 -18.56 20.37
N ARG A 285 -13.44 -19.02 21.43
CA ARG A 285 -13.69 -20.34 22.05
C ARG A 285 -15.11 -20.53 22.55
N PHE A 286 -15.65 -19.49 23.19
CA PHE A 286 -17.00 -19.48 23.74
C PHE A 286 -17.84 -18.54 22.91
N GLN A 287 -18.94 -19.03 22.36
CA GLN A 287 -19.91 -18.21 21.64
C GLN A 287 -21.31 -18.49 22.16
N GLY A 288 -22.21 -17.51 22.12
CA GLY A 288 -23.58 -17.73 22.54
C GLY A 288 -24.36 -16.48 22.87
N SER A 289 -25.62 -16.68 23.24
CA SER A 289 -26.54 -15.66 23.71
C SER A 289 -27.09 -15.97 25.10
N ILE A 290 -27.24 -14.92 25.90
CA ILE A 290 -27.78 -14.95 27.26
C ILE A 290 -28.90 -13.92 27.32
N THR A 291 -30.09 -14.29 27.81
CA THR A 291 -31.22 -13.37 27.99
C THR A 291 -31.50 -13.20 29.48
N ILE A 292 -31.64 -11.94 29.92
CA ILE A 292 -32.02 -11.56 31.28
C ILE A 292 -33.08 -10.46 31.25
N TYR A 293 -33.69 -10.18 32.41
CA TYR A 293 -34.49 -8.98 32.58
C TYR A 293 -33.59 -7.74 32.57
N GLY A 294 -34.13 -6.67 32.00
CA GLY A 294 -33.47 -5.41 31.70
C GLY A 294 -32.35 -4.95 32.62
N ASN A 295 -31.15 -4.81 32.07
CA ASN A 295 -29.98 -4.30 32.79
C ASN A 295 -29.12 -3.43 31.88
N ALA A 296 -28.95 -2.15 32.24
CA ALA A 296 -28.21 -1.16 31.47
C ALA A 296 -26.69 -1.15 31.77
N SER A 297 -26.24 -1.85 32.82
CA SER A 297 -24.82 -1.89 33.20
C SER A 297 -24.00 -2.80 32.27
N ILE A 298 -24.66 -3.68 31.53
CA ILE A 298 -24.02 -4.57 30.56
C ILE A 298 -23.83 -3.79 29.25
N ILE A 299 -22.58 -3.53 28.90
CA ILE A 299 -22.18 -2.81 27.69
C ILE A 299 -21.12 -3.61 26.93
N PRO A 300 -20.92 -3.38 25.62
CA PRO A 300 -19.87 -4.06 24.88
C PRO A 300 -18.49 -3.84 25.53
N GLY A 301 -17.70 -4.91 25.62
CA GLY A 301 -16.36 -4.88 26.20
C GLY A 301 -16.29 -5.11 27.71
N CYS A 302 -17.42 -5.28 28.41
CA CYS A 302 -17.42 -5.62 29.84
C CYS A 302 -17.32 -7.13 30.09
N ILE A 303 -17.17 -7.49 31.36
CA ILE A 303 -17.25 -8.88 31.83
C ILE A 303 -18.57 -9.10 32.57
N ILE A 304 -19.20 -10.25 32.37
CA ILE A 304 -20.31 -10.77 33.18
C ILE A 304 -19.91 -12.11 33.79
N LYS A 305 -20.47 -12.45 34.95
CA LYS A 305 -20.23 -13.74 35.61
C LYS A 305 -21.42 -14.66 35.40
N LEU A 306 -21.20 -15.86 34.88
CA LEU A 306 -22.22 -16.89 34.71
C LEU A 306 -22.10 -17.93 35.84
N GLU A 307 -23.18 -18.17 36.56
CA GLU A 307 -23.26 -19.14 37.66
C GLU A 307 -24.46 -20.09 37.51
N GLY A 308 -24.39 -21.25 38.16
CA GLY A 308 -25.46 -22.25 38.14
C GLY A 308 -25.65 -22.99 36.81
N LEU A 309 -24.85 -22.68 35.79
CA LEU A 309 -24.75 -23.46 34.56
C LEU A 309 -23.79 -24.65 34.75
N SER A 310 -23.55 -25.43 33.69
CA SER A 310 -22.51 -26.46 33.73
C SER A 310 -21.13 -25.82 33.96
N LYS A 311 -20.19 -26.59 34.50
CA LYS A 311 -18.79 -26.19 34.68
C LYS A 311 -18.08 -25.79 33.38
N HIS A 312 -18.58 -26.26 32.25
CA HIS A 312 -18.05 -25.92 30.93
C HIS A 312 -18.40 -24.49 30.50
N TYR A 313 -19.52 -23.93 30.99
CA TYR A 313 -20.03 -22.63 30.55
C TYR A 313 -19.98 -21.54 31.62
N SER A 314 -19.96 -21.93 32.89
CA SER A 314 -19.88 -21.00 34.04
C SER A 314 -18.54 -20.25 34.07
N GLY A 315 -18.52 -19.07 34.68
CA GLY A 315 -17.33 -18.22 34.81
C GLY A 315 -17.50 -16.83 34.20
N ASN A 316 -16.39 -16.13 34.00
CA ASN A 316 -16.38 -14.75 33.51
C ASN A 316 -16.44 -14.70 31.98
N ALA A 317 -17.60 -14.37 31.43
CA ALA A 317 -17.79 -14.22 29.99
C ALA A 317 -17.50 -12.78 29.54
N PHE A 318 -16.82 -12.64 28.40
CA PHE A 318 -16.58 -11.36 27.75
C PHE A 318 -17.76 -10.99 26.84
N VAL A 319 -18.30 -9.77 27.01
CA VAL A 319 -19.46 -9.29 26.26
C VAL A 319 -19.02 -8.67 24.94
N GLN A 320 -19.40 -9.28 23.83
CA GLN A 320 -19.11 -8.79 22.47
C GLN A 320 -20.19 -7.84 21.97
N SER A 321 -21.46 -8.18 22.20
CA SER A 321 -22.58 -7.30 21.88
C SER A 321 -23.72 -7.46 22.87
N VAL A 322 -24.58 -6.45 22.91
CA VAL A 322 -25.76 -6.39 23.76
C VAL A 322 -26.92 -5.83 22.95
N GLU A 323 -28.07 -6.45 23.11
CA GLU A 323 -29.35 -6.03 22.54
C GLU A 323 -30.35 -5.81 23.67
N HIS A 324 -30.91 -4.61 23.76
CA HIS A 324 -32.05 -4.34 24.61
C HIS A 324 -33.32 -4.33 23.77
N THR A 325 -34.32 -5.10 24.19
CA THR A 325 -35.67 -5.08 23.61
C THR A 325 -36.65 -4.65 24.69
N LEU A 326 -37.32 -3.53 24.45
CA LEU A 326 -38.37 -2.97 25.29
C LEU A 326 -39.67 -3.04 24.49
N GLN A 327 -40.57 -3.95 24.87
CA GLN A 327 -41.81 -4.21 24.14
C GLN A 327 -42.87 -4.75 25.09
N GLY A 328 -44.12 -4.28 24.94
CA GLY A 328 -45.26 -4.82 25.70
C GLY A 328 -45.14 -4.64 27.21
N GLY A 329 -44.43 -3.59 27.67
CA GLY A 329 -44.15 -3.36 29.08
C GLY A 329 -43.05 -4.24 29.69
N GLU A 330 -42.38 -5.07 28.88
CA GLU A 330 -41.21 -5.85 29.30
C GLU A 330 -39.92 -5.25 28.73
N TRP A 331 -38.85 -5.27 29.54
CA TRP A 331 -37.49 -4.99 29.10
C TRP A 331 -36.64 -6.23 29.25
N LYS A 332 -36.10 -6.72 28.13
CA LYS A 332 -35.15 -7.82 28.05
C LYS A 332 -33.79 -7.32 27.58
N THR A 333 -32.73 -7.81 28.19
CA THR A 333 -31.35 -7.63 27.72
C THR A 333 -30.86 -8.98 27.21
N GLN A 334 -30.55 -9.06 25.92
CA GLN A 334 -29.86 -10.19 25.31
C GLN A 334 -28.38 -9.83 25.15
N VAL A 335 -27.50 -10.66 25.67
CA VAL A 335 -26.04 -10.48 25.67
C VAL A 335 -25.45 -11.55 24.78
N TYR A 336 -24.57 -11.16 23.86
CA TYR A 336 -23.81 -12.10 23.04
C TYR A 336 -22.36 -12.15 23.53
N MET A 337 -21.91 -13.38 23.82
CA MET A 337 -20.55 -13.67 24.26
C MET A 337 -19.74 -14.27 23.12
N GLY A 338 -18.43 -14.03 23.14
CA GLY A 338 -17.50 -14.52 22.13
C GLY A 338 -17.24 -13.54 21.00
N PHE A 339 -16.02 -13.57 20.46
CA PHE A 339 -15.71 -12.87 19.22
C PHE A 339 -15.90 -13.78 18.00
N ASN A 340 -16.41 -13.20 16.91
CA ASN A 340 -16.26 -13.80 15.60
C ASN A 340 -14.79 -13.67 15.20
N PRO A 341 -14.08 -14.78 14.92
CA PRO A 341 -12.66 -14.74 14.57
C PRO A 341 -12.40 -14.14 13.19
N VAL A 342 -13.41 -14.09 12.31
CA VAL A 342 -13.28 -13.47 10.98
C VAL A 342 -13.08 -11.97 11.14
N VAL A 343 -11.90 -11.48 10.78
CA VAL A 343 -11.62 -10.03 10.72
C VAL A 343 -12.32 -9.41 9.51
N ILE A 344 -12.59 -8.08 9.56
CA ILE A 344 -13.37 -7.40 8.50
C ILE A 344 -12.77 -7.56 7.11
N THR A 345 -11.46 -7.76 7.04
CA THR A 345 -10.71 -7.94 5.81
C THR A 345 -10.70 -9.37 5.29
N GLU A 346 -11.21 -10.35 6.03
CA GLU A 346 -11.22 -11.78 5.67
C GLU A 346 -12.57 -12.28 5.09
N GLU A 347 -13.57 -11.40 4.92
CA GLU A 347 -14.76 -11.70 4.12
C GLU A 347 -14.49 -11.33 2.63
N PRO A 348 -14.50 -12.20 1.58
CA PRO A 348 -14.97 -13.60 1.45
C PRO A 348 -14.07 -14.61 0.66
N ASP A 349 -14.49 -15.89 0.79
CA ASP A 349 -14.38 -17.18 0.07
C ASP A 349 -13.26 -17.55 -0.95
N VAL A 350 -12.66 -18.71 -0.68
CA VAL A 350 -11.63 -19.52 -1.38
C VAL A 350 -10.19 -18.95 -1.46
N VAL A 351 -9.98 -17.63 -1.53
CA VAL A 351 -8.63 -17.02 -1.67
C VAL A 351 -8.32 -16.05 -0.52
N ALA A 352 -7.06 -16.00 -0.07
CA ALA A 352 -6.61 -15.04 0.94
C ALA A 352 -6.95 -13.59 0.51
N PRO A 353 -7.36 -12.71 1.45
CA PRO A 353 -7.75 -11.36 1.12
C PRO A 353 -6.58 -10.50 0.63
N ALA A 354 -6.92 -9.40 -0.06
CA ALA A 354 -5.95 -8.41 -0.51
C ALA A 354 -5.11 -7.89 0.66
N ALA A 355 -3.81 -7.65 0.44
CA ALA A 355 -2.84 -7.30 1.49
C ALA A 355 -2.82 -8.26 2.69
N SER A 356 -3.20 -9.54 2.49
CA SER A 356 -3.36 -10.56 3.54
C SER A 356 -4.28 -10.13 4.70
N GLY A 357 -5.19 -9.18 4.44
CA GLY A 357 -6.05 -8.60 5.47
C GLY A 357 -5.35 -7.64 6.44
N PHE A 358 -4.09 -7.29 6.19
CA PHE A 358 -3.38 -6.29 7.00
C PHE A 358 -3.92 -4.87 6.76
N LEU A 359 -4.49 -4.57 5.60
CA LEU A 359 -5.22 -3.32 5.32
C LEU A 359 -6.05 -3.46 4.05
N PRO A 360 -6.99 -2.53 3.78
CA PRO A 360 -7.70 -2.52 2.50
C PRO A 360 -6.73 -2.40 1.32
N GLY A 361 -6.63 -3.47 0.51
CA GLY A 361 -5.67 -3.56 -0.58
C GLY A 361 -6.05 -2.80 -1.86
N ILE A 362 -5.07 -2.62 -2.74
CA ILE A 362 -5.20 -2.03 -4.07
C ILE A 362 -4.98 -3.10 -5.15
N ARG A 363 -5.97 -3.27 -6.02
CA ARG A 363 -5.95 -4.27 -7.09
C ARG A 363 -5.56 -3.65 -8.43
N GLY A 364 -4.77 -4.41 -9.19
CA GLY A 364 -4.39 -4.05 -10.56
C GLY A 364 -3.26 -3.00 -10.64
N LEU A 365 -2.87 -2.69 -11.88
CA LEU A 365 -1.83 -1.71 -12.16
C LEU A 365 -2.35 -0.29 -11.98
N GLN A 366 -1.49 0.59 -11.48
CA GLN A 366 -1.78 2.02 -11.34
C GLN A 366 -0.80 2.86 -12.15
N ILE A 367 -1.18 4.11 -12.41
CA ILE A 367 -0.31 5.11 -13.04
C ILE A 367 0.19 6.06 -11.98
N GLY A 368 1.48 6.40 -12.06
CA GLY A 368 2.10 7.41 -11.20
C GLY A 368 2.96 8.38 -12.01
N ILE A 369 3.25 9.52 -11.41
CA ILE A 369 4.14 10.56 -11.95
C ILE A 369 5.35 10.69 -11.03
N VAL A 370 6.55 10.52 -11.57
CA VAL A 370 7.80 10.65 -10.78
C VAL A 370 7.96 12.07 -10.27
N LYS A 371 8.20 12.24 -8.97
CA LYS A 371 8.43 13.54 -8.32
C LYS A 371 9.87 13.74 -7.86
N LYS A 372 10.50 12.69 -7.32
CA LYS A 372 11.85 12.75 -6.78
C LYS A 372 12.54 11.39 -6.88
N ILE A 373 13.85 11.38 -7.08
CA ILE A 373 14.68 10.17 -7.12
C ILE A 373 15.59 10.16 -5.88
N GLY A 374 15.45 9.15 -5.02
CA GLY A 374 16.29 8.98 -3.82
C GLY A 374 16.14 10.06 -2.74
N ASP A 375 17.12 10.08 -1.82
CA ASP A 375 17.23 11.06 -0.71
C ASP A 375 16.09 10.93 0.33
N ASN A 376 15.96 9.71 0.87
CA ASN A 376 15.13 9.37 2.04
C ASN A 376 15.84 8.25 2.84
N LYS A 377 15.92 8.43 4.18
CA LYS A 377 16.59 7.50 5.11
C LYS A 377 15.88 6.14 5.27
N ASP A 378 14.56 6.12 5.12
CA ASP A 378 13.72 4.93 5.31
C ASP A 378 13.50 4.18 3.98
N PHE A 379 13.80 4.83 2.85
CA PHE A 379 13.58 4.34 1.49
C PHE A 379 14.82 4.49 0.58
N GLU A 380 15.90 3.80 0.95
CA GLU A 380 17.13 3.77 0.13
C GLU A 380 16.89 3.10 -1.24
N ASN A 381 17.29 3.77 -2.32
CA ASN A 381 17.10 3.33 -3.72
C ASN A 381 15.64 3.33 -4.22
N PHE A 382 14.75 4.08 -3.58
CA PHE A 382 13.36 4.26 -4.03
C PHE A 382 13.21 5.59 -4.79
N ILE A 383 12.08 5.69 -5.49
CA ILE A 383 11.65 6.89 -6.22
C ILE A 383 10.33 7.34 -5.62
N LEU A 384 10.20 8.63 -5.34
CA LEU A 384 8.94 9.24 -4.91
C LEU A 384 8.04 9.43 -6.13
N VAL A 385 6.84 8.86 -6.08
CA VAL A 385 5.86 8.88 -7.16
C VAL A 385 4.54 9.40 -6.64
N ASP A 386 3.98 10.37 -7.35
CA ASP A 386 2.61 10.85 -7.17
C ASP A 386 1.63 9.91 -7.88
N ILE A 387 0.66 9.34 -7.16
CA ILE A 387 -0.41 8.54 -7.74
C ILE A 387 -1.66 9.42 -7.87
N PRO A 388 -1.98 9.94 -9.07
CA PRO A 388 -3.06 10.91 -9.21
C PRO A 388 -4.42 10.37 -8.74
N LEU A 389 -4.68 9.07 -8.92
CA LEU A 389 -5.95 8.45 -8.54
C LEU A 389 -6.16 8.30 -7.03
N LEU A 390 -5.13 8.56 -6.20
CA LEU A 390 -5.35 8.70 -4.76
C LEU A 390 -6.25 9.92 -4.48
N GLN A 391 -6.19 11.01 -5.26
CA GLN A 391 -7.11 12.15 -5.13
C GLN A 391 -7.27 12.65 -3.68
N CYS A 392 -6.18 12.66 -2.92
CA CYS A 392 -6.13 13.13 -1.53
C CYS A 392 -5.10 14.25 -1.36
N GLU A 393 -4.99 14.83 -0.16
CA GLU A 393 -4.11 15.99 0.08
C GLU A 393 -2.64 15.69 -0.26
N LYS A 394 -2.20 14.47 0.06
CA LYS A 394 -0.88 13.95 -0.29
C LYS A 394 -1.01 12.63 -1.01
N THR A 395 -0.62 12.63 -2.28
CA THR A 395 -0.71 11.49 -3.21
C THR A 395 0.66 10.87 -3.53
N GLU A 396 1.72 11.39 -2.92
CA GLU A 396 3.10 10.96 -3.14
C GLU A 396 3.45 9.78 -2.22
N ILE A 397 3.98 8.72 -2.81
CA ILE A 397 4.45 7.52 -2.12
C ILE A 397 5.79 7.05 -2.68
N TRP A 398 6.63 6.47 -1.82
CA TRP A 398 7.91 5.88 -2.21
C TRP A 398 7.70 4.52 -2.85
N ALA A 399 8.22 4.36 -4.07
CA ALA A 399 8.13 3.14 -4.86
C ALA A 399 9.50 2.61 -5.28
N ARG A 400 9.66 1.29 -5.23
CA ARG A 400 10.90 0.63 -5.62
C ARG A 400 10.95 0.46 -7.14
N PRO A 401 12.02 0.89 -7.84
CA PRO A 401 12.14 0.63 -9.28
C PRO A 401 12.57 -0.81 -9.58
N VAL A 402 11.92 -1.43 -10.58
CA VAL A 402 12.39 -2.67 -11.19
C VAL A 402 13.47 -2.36 -12.22
N SER A 403 14.52 -3.18 -12.23
CA SER A 403 15.54 -3.17 -13.26
C SER A 403 15.55 -4.52 -13.99
N PRO A 404 15.81 -4.57 -15.32
CA PRO A 404 15.98 -5.82 -16.06
C PRO A 404 17.13 -6.69 -15.54
N TYR A 405 18.15 -6.10 -14.91
CA TYR A 405 19.29 -6.82 -14.36
C TYR A 405 19.84 -6.05 -13.14
N ALA A 406 19.65 -6.61 -11.94
CA ALA A 406 20.13 -6.02 -10.70
C ALA A 406 20.88 -7.08 -9.86
N SER A 407 22.15 -6.78 -9.55
CA SER A 407 23.03 -7.59 -8.72
C SER A 407 23.87 -6.67 -7.82
N ASN A 408 24.68 -7.24 -6.94
CA ASN A 408 25.53 -6.49 -6.02
C ASN A 408 26.61 -5.70 -6.78
N GLY A 409 26.40 -4.39 -6.97
CA GLY A 409 27.30 -3.50 -7.70
C GLY A 409 27.35 -3.70 -9.22
N VAL A 410 26.47 -4.54 -9.79
CA VAL A 410 26.42 -4.87 -11.22
C VAL A 410 24.97 -4.84 -11.69
N GLY A 411 24.68 -4.20 -12.82
CA GLY A 411 23.31 -4.19 -13.36
C GLY A 411 23.06 -3.20 -14.47
N MET A 412 21.79 -3.11 -14.87
CA MET A 412 21.24 -2.14 -15.80
C MET A 412 20.38 -1.12 -15.04
N LEU A 413 20.96 0.02 -14.67
CA LEU A 413 20.24 1.06 -13.95
C LEU A 413 19.76 2.17 -14.89
N PHE A 414 18.51 2.07 -15.33
CA PHE A 414 17.81 3.11 -16.09
C PHE A 414 16.60 3.56 -15.29
N LEU A 415 16.75 4.66 -14.56
CA LEU A 415 15.66 5.22 -13.78
C LEU A 415 14.82 6.17 -14.64
N PRO A 416 13.50 6.24 -14.43
CA PRO A 416 12.66 7.26 -15.04
C PRO A 416 13.09 8.66 -14.58
N GLU A 417 12.85 9.67 -15.41
CA GLU A 417 13.15 11.06 -15.08
C GLU A 417 12.03 11.67 -14.21
N VAL A 418 12.30 12.82 -13.59
CA VAL A 418 11.24 13.59 -12.91
C VAL A 418 10.16 14.01 -13.92
N ASP A 419 8.90 13.97 -13.48
CA ASP A 419 7.67 14.14 -14.24
C ASP A 419 7.31 12.96 -15.18
N ASP A 420 8.04 11.84 -15.14
CA ASP A 420 7.77 10.65 -15.96
C ASP A 420 6.49 9.93 -15.55
N GLU A 421 5.70 9.54 -16.54
CA GLU A 421 4.57 8.65 -16.35
C GLU A 421 5.09 7.21 -16.21
N VAL A 422 4.80 6.60 -15.07
CA VAL A 422 5.24 5.26 -14.70
C VAL A 422 4.07 4.36 -14.35
N VAL A 423 4.27 3.05 -14.54
CA VAL A 423 3.32 2.02 -14.14
C VAL A 423 3.75 1.43 -12.80
N LEU A 424 2.80 1.37 -11.87
CA LEU A 424 2.99 0.84 -10.53
C LEU A 424 2.25 -0.48 -10.36
N GLN A 425 2.90 -1.41 -9.67
CA GLN A 425 2.31 -2.64 -9.13
C GLN A 425 2.54 -2.67 -7.61
N PHE A 426 1.68 -3.35 -6.86
CA PHE A 426 1.74 -3.39 -5.40
C PHE A 426 2.05 -4.80 -4.90
N ILE A 427 3.10 -4.93 -4.10
CA ILE A 427 3.45 -6.24 -3.54
C ILE A 427 2.34 -6.70 -2.61
N ASN A 428 1.80 -7.89 -2.86
CA ASN A 428 0.66 -8.46 -2.14
C ASN A 428 -0.62 -7.61 -2.20
N GLU A 429 -0.80 -6.76 -3.22
CA GLU A 429 -1.90 -5.77 -3.27
C GLU A 429 -1.87 -4.77 -2.10
N ASP A 430 -0.72 -4.62 -1.41
CA ASP A 430 -0.57 -3.67 -0.31
C ASP A 430 -0.23 -2.26 -0.84
N PRO A 431 -1.13 -1.28 -0.70
CA PRO A 431 -0.91 0.10 -1.17
C PRO A 431 0.30 0.79 -0.51
N CYS A 432 0.82 0.28 0.60
CA CYS A 432 2.02 0.81 1.25
C CYS A 432 3.31 0.42 0.52
N HIS A 433 3.27 -0.58 -0.37
CA HIS A 433 4.45 -1.18 -1.01
C HIS A 433 4.38 -1.21 -2.55
N PRO A 434 4.36 -0.03 -3.19
CA PRO A 434 4.39 0.09 -4.65
C PRO A 434 5.78 -0.23 -5.23
N VAL A 435 5.75 -0.72 -6.47
CA VAL A 435 6.91 -1.06 -7.29
C VAL A 435 6.69 -0.49 -8.69
N ILE A 436 7.67 0.27 -9.19
CA ILE A 436 7.66 0.78 -10.57
C ILE A 436 8.11 -0.36 -11.49
N ILE A 437 7.22 -0.79 -12.38
CA ILE A 437 7.49 -1.89 -13.33
C ILE A 437 7.87 -1.40 -14.74
N GLY A 438 7.74 -0.09 -15.00
CA GLY A 438 8.11 0.51 -16.28
C GLY A 438 7.63 1.95 -16.42
N SER A 439 7.95 2.55 -17.57
CA SER A 439 7.55 3.91 -17.96
C SER A 439 6.73 3.89 -19.25
N LEU A 440 5.87 4.88 -19.44
CA LEU A 440 5.01 4.99 -20.62
C LEU A 440 5.38 6.20 -21.48
N TYR A 441 5.34 5.99 -22.79
CA TYR A 441 5.29 7.08 -23.76
C TYR A 441 3.85 7.58 -23.89
N SER A 442 3.70 8.87 -24.18
CA SER A 442 2.40 9.53 -24.34
C SER A 442 2.49 10.64 -25.40
N ARG A 443 1.37 11.35 -25.67
CA ARG A 443 1.41 12.51 -26.59
C ARG A 443 2.41 13.58 -26.14
N LYS A 444 2.57 13.77 -24.83
CA LYS A 444 3.54 14.71 -24.23
C LYS A 444 4.96 14.12 -24.21
N ARG A 445 5.09 12.79 -24.17
CA ARG A 445 6.35 12.04 -24.05
C ARG A 445 6.53 11.12 -25.25
N LYS A 446 7.11 11.66 -26.32
CA LYS A 446 7.26 10.94 -27.59
C LYS A 446 8.34 9.86 -27.48
N THR A 447 8.18 8.82 -28.29
CA THR A 447 9.22 7.82 -28.51
C THR A 447 10.46 8.46 -29.16
N PRO A 448 11.67 7.93 -28.91
CA PRO A 448 12.91 8.48 -29.50
C PRO A 448 12.96 8.39 -31.03
N VAL A 449 12.28 7.39 -31.59
CA VAL A 449 12.01 7.22 -33.02
C VAL A 449 10.51 7.11 -33.24
N SER A 450 10.00 7.62 -34.37
CA SER A 450 8.59 7.47 -34.73
C SER A 450 8.22 6.00 -34.89
N LEU A 451 7.03 5.62 -34.44
CA LEU A 451 6.52 4.26 -34.64
C LEU A 451 6.28 4.03 -36.15
N ASP A 452 7.07 3.13 -36.73
CA ASP A 452 6.96 2.66 -38.12
C ASP A 452 6.43 1.22 -38.11
N PRO A 453 5.39 0.86 -38.90
CA PRO A 453 4.89 -0.51 -39.00
C PRO A 453 5.94 -1.57 -39.36
N LYS A 454 7.01 -1.20 -40.07
CA LYS A 454 8.12 -2.13 -40.38
C LYS A 454 8.96 -2.46 -39.15
N ASN A 455 9.03 -1.54 -38.18
CA ASN A 455 9.77 -1.69 -36.94
C ASN A 455 11.26 -2.05 -37.13
N ASN A 456 11.89 -1.46 -38.16
CA ASN A 456 13.29 -1.75 -38.52
C ASN A 456 14.30 -1.09 -37.58
N LEU A 457 13.91 -0.04 -36.83
CA LEU A 457 14.81 0.70 -35.94
C LEU A 457 14.55 0.35 -34.48
N LYS A 458 15.59 -0.15 -33.79
CA LYS A 458 15.59 -0.38 -32.34
C LYS A 458 16.65 0.50 -31.71
N THR A 459 16.30 1.26 -30.67
CA THR A 459 17.22 2.26 -30.11
C THR A 459 17.17 2.37 -28.59
N ILE A 460 18.33 2.68 -28.01
CA ILE A 460 18.47 3.17 -26.63
C ILE A 460 18.92 4.63 -26.74
N VAL A 461 18.15 5.54 -26.14
CA VAL A 461 18.46 6.97 -26.11
C VAL A 461 18.33 7.48 -24.69
N THR A 462 19.36 8.14 -24.18
CA THR A 462 19.33 8.81 -22.87
C THR A 462 18.88 10.27 -22.99
N LYS A 463 18.52 10.91 -21.86
CA LYS A 463 18.08 12.32 -21.81
C LYS A 463 19.00 13.31 -22.53
N ASN A 464 20.31 13.08 -22.48
CA ASN A 464 21.32 13.92 -23.14
C ASN A 464 21.69 13.42 -24.56
N GLN A 465 20.80 12.65 -25.19
CA GLN A 465 20.92 12.20 -26.57
C GLN A 465 22.17 11.33 -26.85
N LEU A 466 22.62 10.54 -25.86
CA LEU A 466 23.54 9.42 -26.11
C LEU A 466 22.74 8.27 -26.70
N LYS A 467 23.21 7.68 -27.81
CA LYS A 467 22.40 6.77 -28.63
C LYS A 467 23.13 5.49 -28.96
N ILE A 468 22.40 4.38 -28.91
CA ILE A 468 22.72 3.13 -29.60
C ILE A 468 21.54 2.81 -30.51
N THR A 469 21.77 2.61 -31.80
CA THR A 469 20.72 2.34 -32.79
C THR A 469 21.07 1.10 -33.59
N LEU A 470 20.12 0.18 -33.70
CA LEU A 470 20.17 -1.00 -34.57
C LEU A 470 19.17 -0.78 -35.70
N ASP A 471 19.66 -0.85 -36.94
CA ASP A 471 18.85 -0.87 -38.16
C ASP A 471 18.81 -2.31 -38.67
N ASP A 472 17.69 -3.00 -38.47
CA ASP A 472 17.51 -4.40 -38.88
C ASP A 472 17.29 -4.56 -40.39
N ASP A 473 16.93 -3.50 -41.11
CA ASP A 473 16.77 -3.53 -42.58
C ASP A 473 18.14 -3.59 -43.25
N LYS A 474 19.02 -2.67 -42.85
CA LYS A 474 20.36 -2.49 -43.42
C LYS A 474 21.46 -3.21 -42.64
N LYS A 475 21.11 -3.80 -41.49
CA LYS A 475 22.04 -4.46 -40.56
C LYS A 475 23.16 -3.52 -40.11
N ILE A 476 22.76 -2.34 -39.61
CA ILE A 476 23.68 -1.30 -39.16
C ILE A 476 23.60 -1.12 -37.65
N ILE A 477 24.75 -1.05 -36.99
CA ILE A 477 24.87 -0.64 -35.58
C ILE A 477 25.52 0.75 -35.53
N THR A 478 24.85 1.71 -34.90
CA THR A 478 25.37 3.08 -34.70
C THR A 478 25.42 3.43 -33.22
N ILE A 479 26.59 3.83 -32.73
CA ILE A 479 26.79 4.43 -31.41
C ILE A 479 27.10 5.92 -31.64
N GLY A 480 26.34 6.80 -31.00
CA GLY A 480 26.43 8.24 -31.25
C GLY A 480 26.31 9.10 -30.00
N THR A 481 26.97 10.25 -30.04
CA THR A 481 26.86 11.32 -29.04
C THR A 481 26.18 12.55 -29.66
N PRO A 482 25.61 13.49 -28.86
CA PRO A 482 25.03 14.72 -29.41
C PRO A 482 26.04 15.61 -30.13
N GLY A 483 27.34 15.48 -29.84
CA GLY A 483 28.42 16.22 -30.49
C GLY A 483 28.94 15.58 -31.77
N GLU A 484 28.10 14.85 -32.51
CA GLU A 484 28.42 14.23 -33.81
C GLU A 484 29.60 13.23 -33.81
N ASN A 485 29.99 12.70 -32.66
CA ASN A 485 30.93 11.58 -32.60
C ASN A 485 30.17 10.26 -32.80
N THR A 486 30.62 9.44 -33.75
CA THR A 486 29.92 8.22 -34.15
C THR A 486 30.86 7.05 -34.41
N LEU A 487 30.43 5.86 -34.01
CA LEU A 487 30.95 4.56 -34.46
C LEU A 487 29.84 3.82 -35.20
N ILE A 488 30.10 3.41 -36.43
CA ILE A 488 29.15 2.75 -37.32
C ILE A 488 29.72 1.42 -37.80
N LEU A 489 28.97 0.34 -37.63
CA LEU A 489 29.22 -0.99 -38.23
C LEU A 489 28.11 -1.22 -39.26
N ASP A 490 28.46 -1.36 -40.54
CA ASP A 490 27.54 -1.37 -41.68
C ASP A 490 27.83 -2.58 -42.58
N ASP A 491 26.99 -3.62 -42.50
CA ASP A 491 27.15 -4.86 -43.27
C ASP A 491 26.83 -4.65 -44.77
N ASP A 492 25.92 -3.74 -45.10
CA ASP A 492 25.56 -3.41 -46.49
C ASP A 492 26.75 -2.80 -47.22
N LYS A 493 27.45 -1.85 -46.56
CA LYS A 493 28.69 -1.27 -47.08
C LYS A 493 29.92 -2.12 -46.83
N LYS A 494 29.82 -3.15 -45.97
CA LYS A 494 30.95 -3.92 -45.44
C LYS A 494 32.02 -3.00 -44.84
N GLN A 495 31.57 -2.07 -43.98
CA GLN A 495 32.35 -0.94 -43.50
C GLN A 495 32.28 -0.82 -41.97
N ILE A 496 33.40 -0.45 -41.37
CA ILE A 496 33.46 0.10 -40.00
C ILE A 496 33.96 1.55 -40.10
N LEU A 497 33.21 2.48 -39.55
CA LEU A 497 33.51 3.92 -39.60
C LEU A 497 33.48 4.54 -38.20
N LEU A 498 34.60 5.16 -37.82
CA LEU A 498 34.70 6.06 -36.68
C LEU A 498 34.86 7.49 -37.21
N SER A 499 34.03 8.42 -36.74
CA SER A 499 34.10 9.83 -37.13
C SER A 499 33.75 10.77 -35.98
N ASP A 500 34.30 11.99 -36.04
CA ASP A 500 34.00 13.08 -35.11
C ASP A 500 33.48 14.33 -35.84
N ALA A 501 33.07 15.34 -35.08
CA ALA A 501 32.63 16.64 -35.59
C ALA A 501 33.75 17.46 -36.29
N ASN A 502 35.02 17.08 -36.10
CA ASN A 502 36.18 17.81 -36.60
C ASN A 502 36.67 17.29 -37.96
N LYS A 503 35.87 16.46 -38.63
CA LYS A 503 36.19 15.81 -39.91
C LYS A 503 37.34 14.81 -39.81
N ASN A 504 37.63 14.29 -38.62
CA ASN A 504 38.55 13.17 -38.47
C ASN A 504 37.79 11.87 -38.72
N LYS A 505 38.40 10.93 -39.45
CA LYS A 505 37.78 9.64 -39.79
C LYS A 505 38.79 8.50 -39.77
N VAL A 506 38.32 7.35 -39.30
CA VAL A 506 38.96 6.06 -39.52
C VAL A 506 37.93 5.15 -40.17
N CYS A 507 38.22 4.69 -41.40
CA CYS A 507 37.32 3.86 -42.19
C CYS A 507 38.03 2.56 -42.57
N MET A 508 37.39 1.44 -42.29
CA MET A 508 37.84 0.11 -42.70
C MET A 508 36.79 -0.49 -43.64
N ASP A 509 37.18 -0.82 -44.86
CA ASP A 509 36.29 -1.40 -45.88
C ASP A 509 37.05 -2.31 -46.85
N LYS A 510 36.38 -2.72 -47.95
CA LYS A 510 36.97 -3.59 -48.99
C LYS A 510 38.23 -3.03 -49.67
N ASN A 511 38.46 -1.72 -49.60
CA ASN A 511 39.63 -1.05 -50.18
C ASN A 511 40.78 -0.92 -49.18
N GLY A 512 40.61 -1.36 -47.93
CA GLY A 512 41.62 -1.32 -46.88
C GLY A 512 41.26 -0.37 -45.74
N ILE A 513 42.27 0.33 -45.20
CA ILE A 513 42.12 1.24 -44.06
C ILE A 513 42.46 2.66 -44.50
N MET A 514 41.53 3.59 -44.25
CA MET A 514 41.72 5.02 -44.47
C MET A 514 41.73 5.76 -43.13
N VAL A 515 42.73 6.63 -42.94
CA VAL A 515 42.81 7.57 -41.82
C VAL A 515 42.85 8.98 -42.38
N GLU A 516 41.86 9.79 -42.02
CA GLU A 516 41.71 11.18 -42.47
C GLU A 516 41.72 12.11 -41.25
N SER A 517 42.48 13.20 -41.32
CA SER A 517 42.48 14.27 -40.33
C SER A 517 42.03 15.57 -40.99
N GLY A 518 41.14 16.30 -40.31
CA GLY A 518 40.76 17.65 -40.74
C GLY A 518 41.87 18.69 -40.55
N LYS A 519 42.92 18.34 -39.81
CA LYS A 519 44.10 19.17 -39.52
C LYS A 519 45.37 18.30 -39.59
N ASP A 520 46.30 18.48 -38.65
CA ASP A 520 47.54 17.73 -38.60
C ASP A 520 47.28 16.24 -38.29
N LEU A 521 48.03 15.36 -38.96
CA LEU A 521 48.15 13.95 -38.63
C LEU A 521 49.59 13.69 -38.18
N ILE A 522 49.79 13.42 -36.89
CA ILE A 522 51.11 13.37 -36.26
C ILE A 522 51.42 11.94 -35.79
N PHE A 523 52.43 11.31 -36.39
CA PHE A 523 52.98 10.02 -35.93
C PHE A 523 54.23 10.25 -35.06
N LYS A 524 54.14 9.99 -33.75
CA LYS A 524 55.25 10.11 -32.79
C LYS A 524 55.47 8.78 -32.07
N ALA A 525 56.68 8.23 -32.12
CA ALA A 525 57.07 7.01 -31.42
C ALA A 525 58.38 7.22 -30.63
N ARG A 526 58.50 6.58 -29.46
CA ARG A 526 59.77 6.51 -28.70
C ARG A 526 60.74 5.49 -29.30
N GLY A 527 60.20 4.44 -29.93
CA GLY A 527 60.96 3.46 -30.70
C GLY A 527 60.90 3.77 -32.20
N ASN A 528 60.90 2.73 -33.02
CA ASN A 528 60.89 2.86 -34.48
C ASN A 528 59.45 2.98 -35.02
N VAL A 529 59.25 3.84 -36.02
CA VAL A 529 58.10 3.79 -36.93
C VAL A 529 58.53 3.02 -38.17
N LYS A 530 57.97 1.83 -38.40
CA LYS A 530 58.26 1.00 -39.58
C LYS A 530 57.05 1.00 -40.51
N THR A 531 57.28 1.15 -41.82
CA THR A 531 56.25 1.13 -42.85
C THR A 531 56.69 0.19 -43.97
N GLU A 532 55.84 -0.78 -44.31
CA GLU A 532 56.11 -1.80 -45.33
C GLU A 532 54.86 -1.99 -46.19
N GLY A 533 55.04 -2.20 -47.49
CA GLY A 533 53.95 -2.41 -48.45
C GLY A 533 54.51 -2.63 -49.86
N MET A 534 53.68 -3.10 -50.79
CA MET A 534 54.08 -3.25 -52.20
C MET A 534 54.48 -1.92 -52.84
N GLY A 535 53.96 -0.81 -52.34
CA GLY A 535 54.35 0.55 -52.67
C GLY A 535 54.06 1.50 -51.52
N ILE A 536 54.88 2.54 -51.38
CA ILE A 536 54.69 3.64 -50.43
C ILE A 536 54.73 4.93 -51.24
N GLU A 537 53.63 5.68 -51.24
CA GLU A 537 53.53 6.98 -51.90
C GLU A 537 53.39 8.08 -50.85
N SER A 538 54.19 9.14 -50.97
CA SER A 538 54.10 10.33 -50.12
C SER A 538 53.97 11.56 -51.01
N LYS A 539 52.88 12.30 -50.83
CA LYS A 539 52.54 13.48 -51.64
C LYS A 539 52.21 14.65 -50.73
N SER A 540 53.01 15.71 -50.81
CA SER A 540 52.75 16.99 -50.16
C SER A 540 52.40 18.06 -51.20
N LYS A 541 51.48 18.97 -50.86
CA LYS A 541 51.22 20.17 -51.66
C LYS A 541 52.23 21.29 -51.38
N GLN A 542 52.89 21.20 -50.23
CA GLN A 542 53.93 22.13 -49.79
C GLN A 542 55.22 21.33 -49.61
N ASP A 543 55.99 21.63 -48.57
CA ASP A 543 57.24 20.97 -48.28
C ASP A 543 57.02 19.54 -47.74
N THR A 544 57.99 18.68 -48.03
CA THR A 544 58.21 17.42 -47.31
C THR A 544 59.58 17.52 -46.64
N LYS A 545 59.64 17.48 -45.30
CA LYS A 545 60.89 17.56 -44.53
C LYS A 545 61.23 16.20 -43.93
N ILE A 546 62.41 15.67 -44.23
CA ILE A 546 62.94 14.42 -43.66
C ILE A 546 64.23 14.76 -42.92
N ASN A 547 64.21 14.62 -41.60
CA ASN A 547 65.34 14.90 -40.72
C ASN A 547 65.64 13.66 -39.87
N GLY A 548 66.92 13.34 -39.70
CA GLY A 548 67.39 12.28 -38.83
C GLY A 548 68.90 12.40 -38.63
N LEU A 549 69.46 11.69 -37.65
CA LEU A 549 70.92 11.61 -37.48
C LEU A 549 71.57 11.01 -38.73
N ASN A 550 70.95 9.96 -39.28
CA ASN A 550 71.31 9.33 -40.55
C ASN A 550 70.04 9.11 -41.38
N ILE A 551 70.14 9.31 -42.70
CA ILE A 551 69.09 8.96 -43.67
C ILE A 551 69.73 8.01 -44.68
N GLU A 552 69.23 6.77 -44.75
CA GLU A 552 69.66 5.77 -45.73
C GLU A 552 68.56 5.56 -46.77
N VAL A 553 68.89 5.72 -48.05
CA VAL A 553 67.99 5.49 -49.18
C VAL A 553 68.63 4.46 -50.10
N SER A 554 68.05 3.25 -50.14
CA SER A 554 68.51 2.15 -50.99
C SER A 554 67.38 1.64 -51.89
N ALA A 555 67.68 1.36 -53.15
CA ALA A 555 66.76 0.77 -54.11
C ALA A 555 67.49 -0.27 -54.97
N GLN A 556 66.89 -1.44 -55.18
CA GLN A 556 67.50 -2.53 -55.95
C GLN A 556 67.54 -2.25 -57.46
N MET A 557 66.51 -1.59 -57.99
CA MET A 557 66.40 -1.28 -59.42
C MET A 557 66.91 0.12 -59.78
N GLY A 558 66.65 1.12 -58.94
CA GLY A 558 67.12 2.49 -59.16
C GLY A 558 66.40 3.52 -58.29
N VAL A 559 67.07 4.66 -58.05
CA VAL A 559 66.52 5.84 -57.36
C VAL A 559 66.35 6.98 -58.37
N LYS A 560 65.20 7.63 -58.39
CA LYS A 560 64.93 8.80 -59.27
C LYS A 560 64.51 10.00 -58.42
N VAL A 561 65.31 11.06 -58.45
CA VAL A 561 65.02 12.36 -57.81
C VAL A 561 64.85 13.40 -58.92
N LYS A 562 63.73 14.12 -58.94
CA LYS A 562 63.41 15.15 -59.95
C LYS A 562 62.93 16.42 -59.27
N GLY A 563 63.65 17.52 -59.46
CA GLY A 563 63.19 18.87 -59.15
C GLY A 563 62.74 19.58 -60.43
N SER A 564 61.55 20.18 -60.44
CA SER A 564 61.03 20.91 -61.61
C SER A 564 61.67 22.28 -61.76
N ALA A 565 61.89 22.99 -60.65
CA ALA A 565 62.55 24.29 -60.62
C ALA A 565 64.05 24.15 -60.32
N THR A 566 64.40 23.47 -59.22
CA THR A 566 65.78 23.25 -58.78
C THR A 566 65.92 21.88 -58.12
N ALA A 567 67.14 21.33 -58.15
CA ALA A 567 67.54 20.17 -57.35
C ALA A 567 68.95 20.43 -56.81
N GLU A 568 69.13 20.37 -55.50
CA GLU A 568 70.40 20.64 -54.81
C GLU A 568 70.80 19.45 -53.93
N ILE A 569 72.08 19.10 -53.96
CA ILE A 569 72.70 18.11 -53.08
C ILE A 569 73.97 18.73 -52.50
N SER A 570 74.02 18.92 -51.19
CA SER A 570 75.11 19.62 -50.51
C SER A 570 75.49 18.92 -49.20
N ALA A 571 76.79 18.84 -48.89
CA ALA A 571 77.30 18.41 -47.58
C ALA A 571 78.40 19.39 -47.11
N SER A 572 78.48 19.64 -45.80
CA SER A 572 79.55 20.48 -45.22
C SER A 572 80.91 19.79 -45.24
N GLY A 573 80.92 18.45 -45.23
CA GLY A 573 82.10 17.62 -45.46
C GLY A 573 82.22 17.18 -46.91
N GLN A 574 82.42 15.89 -47.13
CA GLN A 574 82.60 15.32 -48.47
C GLN A 574 81.27 14.85 -49.06
N THR A 575 80.94 15.30 -50.27
CA THR A 575 79.88 14.71 -51.11
C THR A 575 80.52 13.69 -52.07
N VAL A 576 80.07 12.44 -52.05
CA VAL A 576 80.60 11.37 -52.91
C VAL A 576 79.50 10.87 -53.85
N VAL A 577 79.65 11.15 -55.14
CA VAL A 577 78.77 10.62 -56.20
C VAL A 577 79.57 9.59 -56.99
N LYS A 578 79.12 8.33 -57.00
CA LYS A 578 79.77 7.21 -57.71
C LYS A 578 78.77 6.55 -58.64
N GLY A 579 79.18 6.30 -59.88
CA GLY A 579 78.39 5.60 -60.89
C GLY A 579 79.26 5.24 -62.10
N GLY A 580 78.81 4.28 -62.91
CA GLY A 580 79.53 3.89 -64.14
C GLY A 580 79.66 5.03 -65.14
N VAL A 581 78.64 5.90 -65.21
CA VAL A 581 78.65 7.17 -65.96
C VAL A 581 77.90 8.21 -65.14
N VAL A 582 78.51 9.39 -64.93
CA VAL A 582 77.87 10.55 -64.30
C VAL A 582 77.77 11.64 -65.37
N MET A 583 76.55 11.94 -65.83
CA MET A 583 76.30 13.02 -66.78
C MET A 583 75.90 14.28 -66.03
N ILE A 584 76.73 15.32 -66.12
CA ILE A 584 76.47 16.67 -65.61
C ILE A 584 76.33 17.55 -66.85
N ASN A 585 75.19 18.23 -66.99
CA ASN A 585 74.92 19.16 -68.09
C ASN A 585 74.64 20.54 -67.52
#